data_AF-A0AAV6YKU5-F1
#
_entry.id   AF-A0AAV6YKU5-F1
#
_cell.length_a   1.000
_cell.length_b   1.000
_cell.length_c   1.000
_cell.angle_alpha   90.00
_cell.angle_beta   90.00
_cell.angle_gamma   90.00
#
_symmetry.space_group_name_H-M   'P 1'
#
loop_
_entity.id
_entity.type
_entity.pdbx_description
1 polymer ?
#
loop_
_entity_poly.entity_id
_entity_poly.type
_entity_poly.pdbx_seq_one_letter_code
_entity_poly.pdbx_strand_id
1 'polypeptide(L)'
;MKVLISMIAPLYWSAAFPYDGTINGFSLTKGVFRKESQVEFPTGEQLRITHIARGLDADGILWFDIVINGFVPESLASSDINLQEFMETYIQTGAGQINAWASPTFTKDGHFLSLRCNHTVEYNPTLGRQAKNAQRLQVNSIRSSYLPDLEELQFQLSASLQGGLNGGACPVGFVQTGDSYCADIDECDLRRPCSHTCQNNLGSYSCSCPAGHVLATDNRNCRDLDECRLGSHQCPSGQECVNTPGSYRCLLRCGPGFRPNAEGTSCE
;
A
#
# COMPACT_ATOMS: atom_id res chain seq x y z
N MET A 1 -17.50 3.57 7.57
CA MET A 1 -16.39 2.98 8.38
C MET A 1 -16.35 1.45 8.42
N LYS A 2 -17.39 0.72 7.97
CA LYS A 2 -17.43 -0.77 8.01
C LYS A 2 -16.23 -1.47 7.34
N VAL A 3 -15.59 -0.84 6.35
CA VAL A 3 -14.41 -1.36 5.66
C VAL A 3 -13.10 -1.26 6.47
N LEU A 4 -13.09 -0.45 7.54
CA LEU A 4 -11.88 -0.10 8.28
C LEU A 4 -11.52 -1.15 9.34
N ILE A 5 -11.30 -2.38 8.92
CA ILE A 5 -10.86 -3.48 9.81
C ILE A 5 -9.57 -3.11 10.56
N SER A 6 -8.75 -2.23 9.97
CA SER A 6 -7.53 -1.70 10.59
C SER A 6 -7.79 -0.94 11.90
N MET A 7 -9.02 -0.48 12.19
CA MET A 7 -9.38 0.09 13.49
C MET A 7 -9.18 -0.90 14.65
N ILE A 8 -9.28 -2.20 14.40
CA ILE A 8 -9.07 -3.26 15.40
C ILE A 8 -7.81 -4.08 15.13
N ALA A 9 -6.92 -3.61 14.25
CA ALA A 9 -5.66 -4.30 13.91
C ALA A 9 -4.79 -4.71 15.09
N PRO A 10 -4.61 -3.87 16.13
CA PRO A 10 -3.86 -4.29 17.30
C PRO A 10 -4.49 -5.47 18.04
N LEU A 11 -5.82 -5.55 18.09
CA LEU A 11 -6.55 -6.56 18.86
C LEU A 11 -6.35 -7.95 18.26
N TYR A 12 -6.65 -8.09 16.96
CA TYR A 12 -6.56 -9.39 16.32
C TYR A 12 -5.13 -9.87 16.12
N TRP A 13 -4.15 -8.97 16.00
CA TRP A 13 -2.73 -9.34 16.03
C TRP A 13 -2.27 -9.77 17.43
N SER A 14 -2.73 -9.07 18.47
CA SER A 14 -2.36 -9.37 19.86
C SER A 14 -2.97 -10.68 20.35
N ALA A 15 -4.19 -10.98 19.92
CA ALA A 15 -4.94 -12.17 20.31
C ALA A 15 -4.86 -13.34 19.29
N ALA A 16 -4.10 -13.17 18.21
CA ALA A 16 -3.97 -14.21 17.19
C ALA A 16 -3.49 -15.54 17.79
N PHE A 17 -4.08 -16.64 17.30
CA PHE A 17 -3.65 -17.98 17.69
C PHE A 17 -2.31 -18.33 17.01
N PRO A 18 -1.25 -18.66 17.75
CA PRO A 18 0.06 -18.95 17.16
C PRO A 18 0.17 -20.41 16.67
N TYR A 19 0.70 -20.60 15.45
CA TYR A 19 1.16 -21.86 14.89
C TYR A 19 2.69 -21.84 14.66
N ASP A 20 3.30 -23.00 14.42
CA ASP A 20 4.71 -23.14 14.01
C ASP A 20 5.75 -22.41 14.90
N GLY A 21 5.48 -22.36 16.21
CA GLY A 21 6.34 -21.68 17.18
C GLY A 21 6.37 -20.16 17.04
N THR A 22 5.38 -19.58 16.35
CA THR A 22 5.19 -18.12 16.33
C THR A 22 4.74 -17.59 17.68
N ILE A 23 4.85 -16.27 17.85
CA ILE A 23 4.30 -15.55 18.99
C ILE A 23 3.39 -14.43 18.50
N ASN A 24 2.33 -14.15 19.25
CA ASN A 24 1.40 -13.07 18.96
C ASN A 24 1.85 -11.74 19.56
N GLY A 25 1.16 -10.66 19.17
CA GLY A 25 1.53 -9.31 19.56
C GLY A 25 1.55 -9.09 21.07
N PHE A 26 0.61 -9.70 21.80
CA PHE A 26 0.57 -9.59 23.26
C PHE A 26 1.76 -10.30 23.92
N SER A 27 2.06 -11.52 23.48
CA SER A 27 3.18 -12.31 24.04
C SER A 27 4.51 -11.60 23.88
N LEU A 28 4.71 -10.95 22.73
CA LEU A 28 5.91 -10.17 22.39
C LEU A 28 5.99 -8.85 23.18
N THR A 29 4.92 -8.06 23.17
CA THR A 29 4.96 -6.65 23.64
C THR A 29 4.43 -6.46 25.06
N LYS A 30 3.89 -7.52 25.67
CA LYS A 30 3.12 -7.46 26.94
C LYS A 30 1.94 -6.49 26.89
N GLY A 31 1.40 -6.26 25.68
CA GLY A 31 0.31 -5.32 25.44
C GLY A 31 0.72 -3.85 25.46
N VAL A 32 2.03 -3.54 25.49
CA VAL A 32 2.55 -2.17 25.47
C VAL A 32 3.28 -1.92 24.16
N PHE A 33 2.63 -1.19 23.25
CA PHE A 33 3.18 -0.87 21.94
C PHE A 33 2.42 0.29 21.29
N ARG A 34 3.06 0.91 20.30
CA ARG A 34 2.42 1.85 19.38
C ARG A 34 2.28 1.18 18.03
N LYS A 35 1.09 1.19 17.44
CA LYS A 35 0.86 0.73 16.07
C LYS A 35 0.30 1.87 15.22
N GLU A 36 0.98 2.20 14.13
CA GLU A 36 0.45 3.12 13.12
C GLU A 36 0.00 2.33 11.90
N SER A 37 -1.14 2.71 11.33
CA SER A 37 -1.70 2.12 10.11
C SER A 37 -1.99 3.24 9.11
N GLN A 38 -1.41 3.15 7.93
CA GLN A 38 -1.69 4.02 6.79
C GLN A 38 -2.52 3.20 5.78
N VAL A 39 -3.76 3.61 5.58
CA VAL A 39 -4.72 2.96 4.68
C VAL A 39 -4.95 3.87 3.49
N GLU A 40 -4.67 3.36 2.29
CA GLU A 40 -4.92 4.04 1.02
C GLU A 40 -6.10 3.37 0.32
N PHE A 41 -7.07 4.18 -0.10
CA PHE A 41 -8.24 3.74 -0.86
C PHE A 41 -7.94 3.70 -2.36
N PRO A 42 -8.68 2.90 -3.17
CA PRO A 42 -8.52 2.88 -4.62
C PRO A 42 -8.65 4.26 -5.30
N THR A 43 -9.42 5.15 -4.67
CA THR A 43 -9.68 6.51 -5.14
C THR A 43 -8.58 7.52 -4.75
N GLY A 44 -7.58 7.09 -3.98
CA GLY A 44 -6.38 7.87 -3.63
C GLY A 44 -6.42 8.56 -2.27
N GLU A 45 -7.59 8.63 -1.62
CA GLU A 45 -7.70 9.12 -0.24
C GLU A 45 -6.90 8.25 0.71
N GLN A 46 -6.40 8.87 1.78
CA GLN A 46 -5.58 8.21 2.78
C GLN A 46 -6.15 8.45 4.17
N LEU A 47 -6.07 7.41 4.99
CA LEU A 47 -6.43 7.42 6.39
C LEU A 47 -5.26 6.91 7.24
N ARG A 48 -4.91 7.65 8.27
CA ARG A 48 -3.92 7.28 9.28
C ARG A 48 -4.63 6.95 10.58
N ILE A 49 -4.38 5.74 11.09
CA ILE A 49 -4.90 5.28 12.38
C ILE A 49 -3.71 5.00 13.29
N THR A 50 -3.67 5.65 14.44
CA THR A 50 -2.66 5.42 15.48
C THR A 50 -3.31 4.75 16.67
N HIS A 51 -2.76 3.62 17.08
CA HIS A 51 -3.12 2.91 18.29
C HIS A 51 -2.01 2.98 19.32
N ILE A 52 -2.34 3.33 20.56
CA ILE A 52 -1.42 3.31 21.70
C ILE A 52 -1.93 2.28 22.70
N ALA A 53 -1.27 1.12 22.75
CA ALA A 53 -1.58 0.06 23.69
C ALA A 53 -0.83 0.30 25.01
N ARG A 54 -1.55 0.36 26.13
CA ARG A 54 -0.99 0.72 27.44
C ARG A 54 -0.72 -0.47 28.37
N GLY A 55 -0.88 -1.69 27.89
CA GLY A 55 -0.80 -2.90 28.69
C GLY A 55 -2.07 -3.15 29.50
N LEU A 56 -1.99 -4.14 30.38
CA LEU A 56 -3.07 -4.52 31.28
C LEU A 56 -3.08 -3.61 32.52
N ASP A 57 -4.27 -3.17 32.92
CA ASP A 57 -4.46 -2.55 34.23
C ASP A 57 -4.61 -3.58 35.36
N ALA A 58 -4.93 -3.10 36.57
CA ALA A 58 -5.09 -3.94 37.74
C ALA A 58 -6.25 -4.96 37.64
N ASP A 59 -7.24 -4.67 36.79
CA ASP A 59 -8.42 -5.53 36.56
C ASP A 59 -8.20 -6.48 35.37
N GLY A 60 -7.03 -6.43 34.72
CA GLY A 60 -6.71 -7.24 33.56
C GLY A 60 -7.32 -6.72 32.25
N ILE A 61 -7.71 -5.45 32.20
CA ILE A 61 -8.25 -4.80 31.01
C ILE A 61 -7.10 -4.24 30.18
N LEU A 62 -7.09 -4.57 28.88
CA LEU A 62 -6.12 -4.05 27.92
C LEU A 62 -6.62 -2.74 27.30
N TRP A 63 -5.88 -1.66 27.51
CA TRP A 63 -6.29 -0.32 27.04
C TRP A 63 -5.63 0.06 25.72
N PHE A 64 -6.43 0.64 24.82
CA PHE A 64 -5.98 1.23 23.56
C PHE A 64 -6.55 2.62 23.38
N ASP A 65 -5.67 3.60 23.17
CA ASP A 65 -6.08 4.89 22.60
C ASP A 65 -6.06 4.79 21.08
N ILE A 66 -7.12 5.25 20.41
CA ILE A 66 -7.22 5.24 18.94
C ILE A 66 -7.37 6.67 18.44
N VAL A 67 -6.47 7.09 17.56
CA VAL A 67 -6.52 8.39 16.89
C VAL A 67 -6.63 8.16 15.39
N ILE A 68 -7.66 8.71 14.77
CA ILE A 68 -7.95 8.55 13.33
C ILE A 68 -7.85 9.93 12.67
N ASN A 69 -7.03 10.03 11.63
CA ASN A 69 -6.83 11.26 10.86
C ASN A 69 -6.85 10.96 9.36
N GLY A 70 -7.53 11.79 8.57
CA GLY A 70 -7.56 11.66 7.11
C GLY A 70 -8.98 11.55 6.57
N PHE A 71 -9.11 11.02 5.36
CA PHE A 71 -10.35 11.01 4.61
C PHE A 71 -10.76 9.59 4.23
N VAL A 72 -12.06 9.34 4.31
CA VAL A 72 -12.69 8.11 3.80
C VAL A 72 -13.56 8.55 2.61
N PRO A 73 -13.50 7.84 1.47
CA PRO A 73 -14.32 8.19 0.31
C PRO A 73 -15.80 8.22 0.68
N GLU A 74 -16.50 9.31 0.34
CA GLU A 74 -17.94 9.47 0.61
C GLU A 74 -18.77 8.32 0.02
N SER A 75 -18.30 7.77 -1.09
CA SER A 75 -18.93 6.63 -1.75
C SER A 75 -19.05 5.40 -0.81
N LEU A 76 -18.24 5.30 0.25
CA LEU A 76 -18.25 4.21 1.23
C LEU A 76 -19.10 4.49 2.49
N ALA A 77 -19.83 5.61 2.53
CA ALA A 77 -20.57 6.01 3.72
C ALA A 77 -21.81 5.14 4.03
N SER A 78 -22.50 4.60 3.02
CA SER A 78 -23.82 3.96 3.18
C SER A 78 -24.02 2.61 2.46
N SER A 79 -22.95 1.97 1.98
CA SER A 79 -23.04 0.74 1.16
C SER A 79 -23.00 -0.57 1.95
N ASP A 80 -23.53 -1.63 1.35
CA ASP A 80 -23.22 -3.01 1.74
C ASP A 80 -21.77 -3.32 1.36
N ILE A 81 -20.95 -3.52 2.39
CA ILE A 81 -19.51 -3.77 2.27
C ILE A 81 -19.25 -5.15 2.86
N ASN A 82 -18.64 -6.03 2.07
CA ASN A 82 -18.21 -7.34 2.53
C ASN A 82 -16.70 -7.48 2.37
N LEU A 83 -16.00 -7.39 3.51
CA LEU A 83 -14.56 -7.62 3.59
C LEU A 83 -14.26 -9.10 3.35
N GLN A 84 -13.39 -9.36 2.39
CA GLN A 84 -12.90 -10.70 2.12
C GLN A 84 -11.78 -11.05 3.09
N GLU A 85 -11.58 -12.36 3.30
CA GLU A 85 -10.45 -12.87 4.07
C GLU A 85 -9.13 -12.42 3.46
N PHE A 86 -8.15 -12.14 4.31
CA PHE A 86 -6.88 -11.59 3.86
C PHE A 86 -5.73 -12.03 4.76
N MET A 87 -4.52 -11.74 4.27
CA MET A 87 -3.28 -11.97 5.00
C MET A 87 -2.55 -10.66 5.21
N GLU A 88 -1.95 -10.51 6.39
CA GLU A 88 -0.97 -9.48 6.67
C GLU A 88 0.41 -10.12 6.84
N THR A 89 1.44 -9.48 6.31
CA THR A 89 2.83 -9.90 6.54
C THR A 89 3.46 -8.96 7.56
N TYR A 90 4.06 -9.51 8.61
CA TYR A 90 4.82 -8.78 9.63
C TYR A 90 6.30 -9.13 9.50
N ILE A 91 7.18 -8.13 9.46
CA ILE A 91 8.64 -8.28 9.43
C ILE A 91 9.25 -7.54 10.62
N GLN A 92 10.15 -8.21 11.35
CA GLN A 92 11.04 -7.56 12.30
C GLN A 92 12.19 -6.83 11.55
N THR A 93 12.07 -5.51 11.43
CA THR A 93 13.01 -4.66 10.67
C THR A 93 14.12 -4.05 11.53
N GLY A 94 13.93 -4.00 12.85
CA GLY A 94 14.95 -3.55 13.80
C GLY A 94 14.59 -3.91 15.23
N ALA A 95 15.42 -3.53 16.21
CA ALA A 95 15.12 -3.76 17.61
C ALA A 95 13.86 -2.98 18.04
N GLY A 96 12.82 -3.69 18.51
CA GLY A 96 11.56 -3.06 18.90
C GLY A 96 10.73 -2.51 17.73
N GLN A 97 11.13 -2.78 16.48
CA GLN A 97 10.50 -2.23 15.28
C GLN A 97 10.02 -3.34 14.35
N ILE A 98 8.74 -3.29 13.98
CA ILE A 98 8.11 -4.20 13.04
C ILE A 98 7.38 -3.39 11.98
N ASN A 99 7.59 -3.76 10.71
CA ASN A 99 6.77 -3.29 9.61
C ASN A 99 5.80 -4.37 9.20
N ALA A 100 4.59 -3.98 8.82
CA ALA A 100 3.63 -4.93 8.27
C ALA A 100 2.83 -4.31 7.13
N TRP A 101 2.31 -5.14 6.25
CA TRP A 101 1.44 -4.67 5.17
C TRP A 101 0.41 -5.74 4.79
N ALA A 102 -0.66 -5.25 4.19
CA ALA A 102 -1.77 -6.05 3.72
C ALA A 102 -2.46 -5.36 2.54
N SER A 103 -3.18 -6.14 1.75
CA SER A 103 -4.07 -5.60 0.71
C SER A 103 -5.48 -6.17 0.83
N PRO A 104 -6.23 -5.84 1.90
CA PRO A 104 -7.57 -6.35 2.09
C PRO A 104 -8.46 -5.99 0.90
N THR A 105 -9.25 -6.95 0.44
CA THR A 105 -10.24 -6.73 -0.62
C THR A 105 -11.63 -6.72 -0.04
N PHE A 106 -12.53 -5.94 -0.64
CA PHE A 106 -13.93 -5.90 -0.28
C PHE A 106 -14.80 -5.75 -1.51
N THR A 107 -16.03 -6.23 -1.41
CA THR A 107 -17.05 -5.98 -2.43
C THR A 107 -17.92 -4.81 -2.02
N LYS A 108 -18.27 -3.98 -3.01
CA LYS A 108 -19.21 -2.88 -2.90
C LYS A 108 -20.10 -2.88 -4.14
N ASP A 109 -21.40 -3.03 -3.97
CA ASP A 109 -22.36 -3.05 -5.09
C ASP A 109 -21.95 -4.03 -6.21
N GLY A 110 -21.41 -5.20 -5.83
CA GLY A 110 -20.90 -6.23 -6.76
C GLY A 110 -19.50 -5.98 -7.34
N HIS A 111 -18.87 -4.84 -7.07
CA HIS A 111 -17.53 -4.51 -7.55
C HIS A 111 -16.45 -4.84 -6.52
N PHE A 112 -15.34 -5.43 -6.96
CA PHE A 112 -14.19 -5.73 -6.11
C PHE A 112 -13.26 -4.53 -6.02
N LEU A 113 -12.97 -4.11 -4.79
CA LEU A 113 -12.07 -3.02 -4.46
C LEU A 113 -11.00 -3.54 -3.48
N SER A 114 -9.83 -2.89 -3.47
CA SER A 114 -8.72 -3.28 -2.62
C SER A 114 -8.16 -2.06 -1.88
N LEU A 115 -7.90 -2.22 -0.58
CA LEU A 115 -7.17 -1.23 0.21
C LEU A 115 -5.68 -1.57 0.17
N ARG A 116 -4.83 -0.56 0.27
CA ARG A 116 -3.41 -0.76 0.61
C ARG A 116 -3.20 -0.33 2.06
N CYS A 117 -2.76 -1.27 2.89
CA CYS A 117 -2.53 -1.03 4.31
C CYS A 117 -1.05 -1.24 4.61
N ASN A 118 -0.39 -0.20 5.09
CA ASN A 118 0.98 -0.25 5.61
C ASN A 118 0.96 0.06 7.09
N HIS A 119 1.72 -0.70 7.87
CA HIS A 119 1.74 -0.61 9.32
C HIS A 119 3.18 -0.52 9.84
N THR A 120 3.33 0.24 10.92
CA THR A 120 4.52 0.21 11.77
C THR A 120 4.09 -0.15 13.19
N VAL A 121 4.92 -0.93 13.87
CA VAL A 121 4.74 -1.27 15.29
C VAL A 121 6.05 -1.00 16.02
N GLU A 122 5.95 -0.22 17.09
CA GLU A 122 7.05 0.12 17.98
C GLU A 122 6.76 -0.41 19.40
N TYR A 123 7.73 -1.10 19.98
CA TYR A 123 7.64 -1.65 21.34
C TYR A 123 9.01 -1.64 22.02
N ASN A 124 9.04 -1.90 23.32
CA ASN A 124 10.29 -1.93 24.07
C ASN A 124 11.22 -3.06 23.56
N PRO A 125 12.41 -2.75 23.02
CA PRO A 125 13.31 -3.76 22.45
C PRO A 125 13.85 -4.76 23.49
N THR A 126 13.81 -4.46 24.79
CA THR A 126 14.28 -5.40 25.83
C THR A 126 13.34 -6.59 26.01
N LEU A 127 12.11 -6.53 25.48
CA LEU A 127 11.14 -7.62 25.54
C LEU A 127 11.45 -8.76 24.56
N GLY A 128 12.47 -8.57 23.72
CA GLY A 128 12.92 -9.56 22.74
C GLY A 128 12.47 -9.20 21.33
N ARG A 129 12.29 -10.23 20.51
CA ARG A 129 11.95 -10.11 19.09
C ARG A 129 10.90 -11.14 18.69
N GLN A 130 10.32 -10.99 17.51
CA GLN A 130 9.53 -12.04 16.90
C GLN A 130 10.30 -13.37 16.84
N ALA A 131 9.58 -14.48 17.04
CA ALA A 131 10.16 -15.83 16.96
C ALA A 131 10.71 -16.16 15.55
N LYS A 132 10.15 -15.49 14.54
CA LYS A 132 10.53 -15.56 13.13
C LYS A 132 10.75 -14.14 12.61
N ASN A 133 11.69 -13.96 11.69
CA ASN A 133 11.95 -12.64 11.11
C ASN A 133 10.78 -12.13 10.27
N ALA A 134 10.03 -13.04 9.66
CA ALA A 134 8.75 -12.76 9.05
C ALA A 134 7.67 -13.70 9.59
N GLN A 135 6.50 -13.13 9.90
CA GLN A 135 5.29 -13.85 10.27
C GLN A 135 4.14 -13.46 9.36
N ARG A 136 3.20 -14.37 9.16
CA ARG A 136 1.99 -14.12 8.39
C ARG A 136 0.78 -14.28 9.29
N LEU A 137 -0.02 -13.23 9.34
CA LEU A 137 -1.28 -13.16 10.07
C LEU A 137 -2.41 -13.43 9.08
N GLN A 138 -3.12 -14.53 9.27
CA GLN A 138 -4.31 -14.87 8.50
C GLN A 138 -5.54 -14.32 9.24
N VAL A 139 -6.40 -13.59 8.53
CA VAL A 139 -7.65 -13.03 9.07
C VAL A 139 -8.83 -13.59 8.30
N ASN A 140 -9.69 -14.33 9.00
CA ASN A 140 -10.78 -15.13 8.44
C ASN A 140 -12.13 -14.81 9.09
N SER A 141 -13.21 -15.32 8.49
CA SER A 141 -14.57 -15.24 9.06
C SER A 141 -15.00 -13.81 9.41
N ILE A 142 -14.62 -12.85 8.57
CA ILE A 142 -14.78 -11.41 8.84
C ILE A 142 -16.26 -11.03 8.69
N ARG A 143 -16.79 -10.36 9.70
CA ARG A 143 -18.09 -9.70 9.68
C ARG A 143 -17.91 -8.28 10.19
N SER A 144 -18.49 -7.33 9.47
CA SER A 144 -18.50 -5.92 9.83
C SER A 144 -19.92 -5.37 9.68
N SER A 145 -20.49 -4.86 10.76
CA SER A 145 -21.86 -4.32 10.78
C SER A 145 -21.89 -2.99 11.53
N TYR A 146 -22.80 -2.12 11.10
CA TYR A 146 -23.10 -0.88 11.82
C TYR A 146 -24.58 -0.93 12.22
N LEU A 147 -24.87 -0.73 13.50
CA LEU A 147 -26.20 -0.72 14.08
C LEU A 147 -26.60 0.73 14.34
N PRO A 148 -27.41 1.38 13.47
CA PRO A 148 -27.67 2.81 13.55
C PRO A 148 -28.39 3.20 14.84
N ASP A 149 -29.33 2.39 15.30
CA ASP A 149 -30.13 2.67 16.51
C ASP A 149 -29.30 2.70 17.80
N LEU A 150 -28.16 2.00 17.79
CA LEU A 150 -27.21 1.95 18.92
C LEU A 150 -25.95 2.79 18.66
N GLU A 151 -25.81 3.35 17.46
CA GLU A 151 -24.57 3.97 16.97
C GLU A 151 -23.32 3.06 17.12
N GLU A 152 -23.52 1.74 17.04
CA GLU A 152 -22.48 0.76 17.27
C GLU A 152 -21.86 0.24 15.97
N LEU A 153 -20.53 0.29 15.87
CA LEU A 153 -19.75 -0.38 14.84
C LEU A 153 -19.18 -1.68 15.40
N GLN A 154 -19.53 -2.80 14.79
CA GLN A 154 -19.17 -4.13 15.25
C GLN A 154 -18.29 -4.85 14.22
N PHE A 155 -17.24 -5.50 14.74
CA PHE A 155 -16.34 -6.35 13.96
C PHE A 155 -16.22 -7.71 14.65
N GLN A 156 -16.33 -8.77 13.86
CA GLN A 156 -16.08 -10.14 14.28
C GLN A 156 -15.17 -10.81 13.26
N LEU A 157 -14.18 -11.57 13.73
CA LEU A 157 -13.22 -12.28 12.87
C LEU A 157 -12.53 -13.38 13.66
N SER A 158 -11.75 -14.20 12.97
CA SER A 158 -10.76 -15.10 13.55
C SER A 158 -9.37 -14.75 13.01
N ALA A 159 -8.34 -14.85 13.84
CA ALA A 159 -6.97 -14.53 13.44
C ALA A 159 -5.98 -15.59 13.91
N SER A 160 -5.05 -15.98 13.03
CA SER A 160 -3.98 -16.91 13.34
C SER A 160 -2.64 -16.45 12.78
N LEU A 161 -1.55 -16.81 13.46
CA LEU A 161 -0.18 -16.49 13.07
C LEU A 161 0.57 -17.76 12.69
N GLN A 162 1.33 -17.66 11.61
CA GLN A 162 2.23 -18.70 11.14
C GLN A 162 3.55 -18.08 10.68
N GLY A 163 4.57 -18.93 10.45
CA GLY A 163 5.81 -18.46 9.85
C GLY A 163 5.52 -17.79 8.51
N GLY A 164 6.27 -16.72 8.19
CA GLY A 164 6.26 -16.14 6.85
C GLY A 164 6.73 -17.15 5.79
N LEU A 165 6.78 -16.71 4.53
CA LEU A 165 7.34 -17.54 3.46
C LEU A 165 8.76 -18.03 3.81
N ASN A 166 9.15 -19.18 3.27
CA ASN A 166 10.46 -19.80 3.52
C ASN A 166 10.76 -20.04 5.02
N GLY A 167 9.76 -20.47 5.79
CA GLY A 167 9.95 -20.84 7.20
C GLY A 167 10.15 -19.65 8.15
N GLY A 168 9.80 -18.43 7.70
CA GLY A 168 9.91 -17.20 8.47
C GLY A 168 11.23 -16.44 8.33
N ALA A 169 11.99 -16.71 7.26
CA ALA A 169 13.14 -15.91 6.85
C ALA A 169 12.71 -14.52 6.32
N CYS A 170 13.67 -13.64 6.07
CA CYS A 170 13.38 -12.37 5.42
C CYS A 170 12.74 -12.60 4.05
N PRO A 171 11.63 -11.92 3.71
CA PRO A 171 10.99 -12.08 2.43
C PRO A 171 11.79 -11.41 1.32
N VAL A 172 11.38 -11.64 0.06
CA VAL A 172 11.98 -10.97 -1.10
C VAL A 172 11.90 -9.45 -0.93
N GLY A 173 12.95 -8.74 -1.35
CA GLY A 173 13.12 -7.31 -1.11
C GLY A 173 13.84 -6.99 0.20
N PHE A 174 14.16 -8.00 1.02
CA PHE A 174 14.89 -7.82 2.27
C PHE A 174 16.10 -8.74 2.38
N VAL A 175 17.09 -8.30 3.13
CA VAL A 175 18.28 -9.06 3.48
C VAL A 175 18.42 -9.15 5.00
N GLN A 176 18.85 -10.32 5.48
CA GLN A 176 19.10 -10.51 6.90
C GLN A 176 20.42 -9.81 7.29
N THR A 177 20.36 -8.93 8.28
CA THR A 177 21.53 -8.25 8.86
C THR A 177 22.25 -9.13 9.88
N GLY A 178 23.45 -8.72 10.32
CA GLY A 178 24.20 -9.41 11.38
C GLY A 178 23.42 -9.56 12.68
N ASP A 179 22.55 -8.58 12.99
CA ASP A 179 21.65 -8.61 14.16
C ASP A 179 20.40 -9.48 13.94
N SER A 180 20.35 -10.19 12.80
CA SER A 180 19.26 -11.05 12.36
C SER A 180 17.92 -10.35 12.11
N TYR A 181 17.93 -9.04 11.86
CA TYR A 181 16.75 -8.31 11.40
C TYR A 181 16.68 -8.30 9.87
N CYS A 182 15.50 -7.99 9.32
CA CYS A 182 15.36 -7.81 7.88
C CYS A 182 15.54 -6.33 7.52
N ALA A 183 16.68 -6.02 6.91
CA ALA A 183 16.89 -4.73 6.29
C ALA A 183 16.30 -4.72 4.88
N ASP A 184 15.69 -3.61 4.51
CA ASP A 184 15.25 -3.34 3.15
C ASP A 184 16.43 -3.34 2.18
N ILE A 185 16.23 -3.90 0.99
CA ILE A 185 17.21 -3.82 -0.09
C ILE A 185 16.84 -2.61 -0.93
N ASP A 186 17.69 -1.58 -0.92
CA ASP A 186 17.51 -0.46 -1.84
C ASP A 186 17.85 -0.90 -3.28
N GLU A 187 16.83 -1.27 -4.06
CA GLU A 187 17.05 -1.70 -5.43
C GLU A 187 17.46 -0.54 -6.35
N CYS A 188 17.11 0.70 -6.00
CA CYS A 188 17.49 1.89 -6.74
C CYS A 188 18.99 2.12 -6.67
N ASP A 189 19.59 1.94 -5.51
CA ASP A 189 21.04 2.06 -5.32
C ASP A 189 21.79 0.82 -5.84
N LEU A 190 21.24 -0.37 -5.65
CA LEU A 190 21.95 -1.62 -5.99
C LEU A 190 21.95 -1.95 -7.49
N ARG A 191 20.81 -1.74 -8.16
CA ARG A 191 20.58 -2.26 -9.53
C ARG A 191 20.13 -1.21 -10.52
N ARG A 192 19.68 -0.03 -10.06
CA ARG A 192 19.12 1.04 -10.89
C ARG A 192 18.11 0.50 -11.93
N PRO A 193 17.05 -0.20 -11.49
CA PRO A 193 16.19 -1.01 -12.34
C PRO A 193 15.30 -0.20 -13.30
N CYS A 194 15.16 1.10 -13.07
CA CYS A 194 14.28 1.99 -13.82
C CYS A 194 15.04 2.70 -14.94
N SER A 195 14.37 2.92 -16.08
CA SER A 195 14.91 3.74 -17.17
C SER A 195 15.10 5.22 -16.78
N HIS A 196 14.27 5.72 -15.86
CA HIS A 196 14.26 7.12 -15.43
C HIS A 196 14.23 7.21 -13.90
N THR A 197 13.12 7.65 -13.31
CA THR A 197 13.02 7.89 -11.87
C THR A 197 12.79 6.55 -11.16
N CYS A 198 13.62 6.26 -10.17
CA CYS A 198 13.48 5.12 -9.27
C CYS A 198 13.16 5.64 -7.87
N GLN A 199 12.16 5.05 -7.23
CA GLN A 199 11.83 5.30 -5.84
C GLN A 199 11.91 3.97 -5.09
N ASN A 200 12.80 3.91 -4.10
CA ASN A 200 12.90 2.78 -3.20
C ASN A 200 11.71 2.79 -2.22
N ASN A 201 11.09 1.63 -2.01
CA ASN A 201 9.98 1.42 -1.12
C ASN A 201 10.31 0.25 -0.18
N LEU A 202 9.63 0.14 0.95
CA LEU A 202 9.89 -0.98 1.84
C LEU A 202 9.52 -2.32 1.19
N GLY A 203 10.51 -3.18 0.95
CA GLY A 203 10.40 -4.48 0.33
C GLY A 203 10.24 -4.46 -1.19
N SER A 204 10.37 -3.30 -1.84
CA SER A 204 10.19 -3.17 -3.29
C SER A 204 10.67 -1.81 -3.82
N TYR A 205 10.45 -1.54 -5.09
CA TYR A 205 10.70 -0.23 -5.69
C TYR A 205 9.63 0.07 -6.72
N SER A 206 9.50 1.35 -7.06
CA SER A 206 8.61 1.82 -8.13
C SER A 206 9.36 2.70 -9.10
N CYS A 207 9.10 2.51 -10.39
CA CYS A 207 9.60 3.36 -11.45
C CYS A 207 8.55 4.37 -11.88
N SER A 208 8.96 5.60 -12.19
CA SER A 208 8.09 6.62 -12.77
C SER A 208 8.75 7.31 -13.97
N CYS A 209 7.91 7.85 -14.84
CA CYS A 209 8.33 8.44 -16.10
C CYS A 209 8.27 9.97 -16.08
N PRO A 210 9.14 10.64 -16.85
CA PRO A 210 9.05 12.08 -17.04
C PRO A 210 7.75 12.47 -17.78
N ALA A 211 7.44 13.77 -17.80
CA ALA A 211 6.31 14.28 -18.57
C ALA A 211 6.39 13.86 -20.06
N GLY A 212 5.23 13.64 -20.68
CA GLY A 212 5.12 13.16 -22.07
C GLY A 212 5.47 11.67 -22.25
N HIS A 213 5.71 10.93 -21.16
CA HIS A 213 5.99 9.50 -21.21
C HIS A 213 5.07 8.72 -20.26
N VAL A 214 4.88 7.45 -20.58
CA VAL A 214 4.12 6.51 -19.74
C VAL A 214 4.96 5.28 -19.44
N LEU A 215 4.73 4.69 -18.27
CA LEU A 215 5.41 3.47 -17.87
C LEU A 215 4.99 2.31 -18.78
N ALA A 216 5.97 1.57 -19.28
CA ALA A 216 5.76 0.39 -20.11
C ALA A 216 5.22 -0.78 -19.28
N THR A 217 4.77 -1.84 -19.95
CA THR A 217 4.17 -3.02 -19.33
C THR A 217 5.14 -3.81 -18.44
N ASP A 218 6.43 -3.56 -18.55
CA ASP A 218 7.47 -4.13 -17.68
C ASP A 218 7.64 -3.37 -16.35
N ASN A 219 6.90 -2.27 -16.16
CA ASN A 219 6.98 -1.37 -15.01
C ASN A 219 8.37 -0.76 -14.75
N ARG A 220 9.24 -0.69 -15.78
CA ARG A 220 10.62 -0.20 -15.65
C ARG A 220 11.01 0.80 -16.72
N ASN A 221 10.54 0.56 -17.94
CA ASN A 221 10.87 1.40 -19.09
C ASN A 221 9.81 2.47 -19.32
N CYS A 222 10.23 3.62 -19.81
CA CYS A 222 9.32 4.68 -20.23
C CYS A 222 9.16 4.62 -21.74
N ARG A 223 7.91 4.64 -22.19
CA ARG A 223 7.57 4.80 -23.59
C ARG A 223 6.95 6.18 -23.80
N ASP A 224 7.25 6.75 -24.93
CA ASP A 224 6.65 8.00 -25.38
C ASP A 224 5.12 7.90 -25.40
N LEU A 225 4.45 8.97 -24.93
CA LEU A 225 3.00 9.07 -24.96
C LEU A 225 2.58 9.73 -26.27
N ASP A 226 2.19 8.92 -27.25
CA ASP A 226 1.77 9.46 -28.56
C ASP A 226 0.42 10.20 -28.46
N GLU A 227 0.45 11.51 -28.21
CA GLU A 227 -0.74 12.34 -28.08
C GLU A 227 -1.48 12.51 -29.41
N CYS A 228 -0.76 12.38 -30.53
CA CYS A 228 -1.35 12.41 -31.87
C CYS A 228 -2.26 11.20 -32.10
N ARG A 229 -1.77 10.01 -31.78
CA ARG A 229 -2.54 8.75 -31.90
C ARG A 229 -3.68 8.66 -30.90
N LEU A 230 -3.50 9.23 -29.71
CA LEU A 230 -4.54 9.29 -28.68
C LEU A 230 -5.58 10.39 -28.93
N GLY A 231 -5.31 11.32 -29.85
CA GLY A 231 -6.17 12.48 -30.09
C GLY A 231 -6.22 13.46 -28.91
N SER A 232 -5.26 13.37 -27.98
CA SER A 232 -5.15 14.26 -26.81
C SER A 232 -4.32 15.51 -27.08
N HIS A 233 -3.87 15.70 -28.32
CA HIS A 233 -3.14 16.88 -28.76
C HIS A 233 -4.02 18.14 -28.75
N GLN A 234 -3.40 19.31 -28.60
CA GLN A 234 -4.08 20.62 -28.60
C GLN A 234 -3.83 21.40 -29.90
N CYS A 235 -3.48 20.70 -30.99
CA CYS A 235 -3.27 21.34 -32.29
C CYS A 235 -4.51 22.11 -32.78
N PRO A 236 -4.35 23.37 -33.24
CA PRO A 236 -5.42 24.14 -33.85
C PRO A 236 -6.05 23.47 -35.07
N SER A 237 -7.32 23.78 -35.32
CA SER A 237 -8.04 23.32 -36.51
C SER A 237 -7.28 23.64 -37.80
N GLY A 238 -7.08 22.62 -38.65
CA GLY A 238 -6.34 22.73 -39.91
C GLY A 238 -4.85 22.35 -39.80
N GLN A 239 -4.31 22.14 -38.61
CA GLN A 239 -2.95 21.62 -38.42
C GLN A 239 -2.93 20.09 -38.39
N GLU A 240 -1.76 19.51 -38.68
CA GLU A 240 -1.44 18.09 -38.55
C GLU A 240 -0.58 17.87 -37.31
N CYS A 241 -0.94 16.87 -36.52
CA CYS A 241 -0.18 16.48 -35.34
C CYS A 241 0.96 15.53 -35.75
N VAL A 242 2.18 15.85 -35.33
CA VAL A 242 3.36 14.99 -35.49
C VAL A 242 3.93 14.67 -34.13
N ASN A 243 3.93 13.38 -33.80
CA ASN A 243 4.41 12.91 -32.51
C ASN A 243 5.93 13.06 -32.41
N THR A 244 6.44 13.40 -31.22
CA THR A 244 7.87 13.57 -30.94
C THR A 244 8.21 12.99 -29.56
N PRO A 245 9.45 12.58 -29.28
CA PRO A 245 9.78 12.06 -27.96
C PRO A 245 9.49 13.06 -26.82
N GLY A 246 8.55 12.72 -25.94
CA GLY A 246 8.07 13.49 -24.81
C GLY A 246 7.06 14.59 -25.13
N SER A 247 6.59 14.72 -26.38
CA SER A 247 5.64 15.77 -26.78
C SER A 247 5.09 15.57 -28.19
N TYR A 248 4.41 16.58 -28.74
CA TYR A 248 4.01 16.61 -30.13
C TYR A 248 4.23 18.00 -30.72
N ARG A 249 4.30 18.06 -32.04
CA ARG A 249 4.29 19.31 -32.80
C ARG A 249 3.05 19.40 -33.65
N CYS A 250 2.55 20.61 -33.82
CA CYS A 250 1.45 20.90 -34.71
C CYS A 250 2.00 21.64 -35.91
N LEU A 251 1.93 21.00 -37.08
CA LEU A 251 2.46 21.54 -38.33
C LEU A 251 1.30 22.01 -39.20
N LEU A 252 1.51 23.09 -39.96
CA LEU A 252 0.54 23.54 -40.95
C LEU A 252 0.33 22.46 -42.03
N ARG A 253 -0.92 22.15 -42.38
CA ARG A 253 -1.17 21.34 -43.58
C ARG A 253 -0.92 22.17 -44.83
N CYS A 254 0.03 21.73 -45.63
CA CYS A 254 0.34 22.36 -46.91
C CYS A 254 -0.49 21.74 -48.04
N GLY A 255 -0.84 22.58 -49.02
CA GLY A 255 -1.49 22.13 -50.25
C GLY A 255 -0.55 21.30 -51.13
N PRO A 256 -1.07 20.70 -52.22
CA PRO A 256 -0.27 19.88 -53.11
C PRO A 256 0.96 20.63 -53.64
N GLY A 257 2.14 20.01 -53.50
CA GLY A 257 3.41 20.55 -53.99
C GLY A 257 4.22 21.39 -53.00
N PHE A 258 3.68 21.65 -51.80
CA PHE A 258 4.36 22.40 -50.75
C PHE A 258 4.57 21.54 -49.50
N ARG A 259 5.62 21.85 -48.71
CA ARG A 259 5.89 21.21 -47.42
C ARG A 259 5.99 22.25 -46.30
N PRO A 260 5.77 21.86 -45.03
CA PRO A 260 6.03 22.75 -43.92
C PRO A 260 7.53 23.09 -43.85
N ASN A 261 7.84 24.34 -43.48
CA ASN A 261 9.20 24.74 -43.12
C ASN A 261 9.67 24.04 -41.82
N ALA A 262 10.93 24.23 -41.42
CA ALA A 262 11.50 23.57 -40.24
C ALA A 262 10.76 23.89 -38.92
N GLU A 263 10.14 25.06 -38.82
CA GLU A 263 9.33 25.46 -37.66
C GLU A 263 7.87 24.97 -37.73
N GLY A 264 7.40 24.49 -38.89
CA GLY A 264 6.02 24.05 -39.09
C GLY A 264 4.99 25.16 -39.27
N THR A 265 5.43 26.41 -39.45
CA THR A 265 4.59 27.62 -39.42
C THR A 265 4.23 28.16 -40.81
N SER A 266 4.98 27.80 -41.85
CA SER A 266 4.72 28.20 -43.25
C SER A 266 4.94 27.07 -44.23
N CYS A 267 4.37 27.19 -45.44
CA CYS A 267 4.57 26.25 -46.54
C CYS A 267 5.59 26.79 -47.54
N GLU A 268 6.54 25.94 -47.95
CA GLU A 268 7.58 26.21 -48.96
C GLU A 268 7.61 25.15 -50.07
#